data_AF-A0AAN6UXY7-F1
#
_entry.id   AF-A0AAN6UXY7-F1
#
_cell.length_a   1.000
_cell.length_b   1.000
_cell.length_c   1.000
_cell.angle_alpha   90.00
_cell.angle_beta   90.00
_cell.angle_gamma   90.00
#
_symmetry.space_group_name_H-M   'P 1'
#
loop_
_entity.id
_entity.type
_entity.pdbx_description
1 polymer ?
#
loop_
_entity_poly.entity_id
_entity_poly.type
_entity_poly.pdbx_seq_one_letter_code
_entity_poly.pdbx_strand_id
1 'polypeptide(L)'
;MHIQEETGYAISLFPQSETIWFLPPLSATLARPRTCQLPPYLALASDRTALPFYERPPEWGAFHLDQTVVLVLKAHIMTEALMRIMARDDKTKLGAHVVQHFPFIPIHAEKLGFLDLDLLPEPFKKIYEDFRDGPPTTKPLQRRRRG
;
A
#
# COMPACT_ATOMS: atom_id res chain seq x y z
N MET A 1 -13.49 -17.21 -6.51
CA MET A 1 -13.19 -18.52 -5.92
C MET A 1 -13.30 -18.37 -4.42
N HIS A 2 -14.33 -18.98 -3.80
CA HIS A 2 -14.48 -18.97 -2.34
C HIS A 2 -13.66 -20.10 -1.76
N ILE A 3 -12.69 -19.80 -0.91
CA ILE A 3 -12.09 -20.79 -0.03
C ILE A 3 -12.75 -20.57 1.33
N GLN A 4 -13.69 -21.44 1.68
CA GLN A 4 -14.06 -21.64 3.08
C GLN A 4 -13.10 -22.70 3.61
N GLU A 5 -12.38 -22.40 4.68
CA GLU A 5 -11.88 -23.43 5.60
C GLU A 5 -11.61 -22.82 7.00
N GLU A 6 -12.58 -23.11 7.89
CA GLU A 6 -12.49 -23.37 9.33
C GLU A 6 -11.90 -22.36 10.33
N THR A 7 -11.50 -21.14 9.96
CA THR A 7 -10.99 -20.18 10.97
C THR A 7 -11.63 -18.80 10.88
N GLY A 8 -12.94 -18.68 11.11
CA GLY A 8 -13.63 -17.44 11.55
C GLY A 8 -13.49 -16.15 10.71
N TYR A 9 -12.67 -16.12 9.68
CA TYR A 9 -12.35 -14.97 8.85
C TYR A 9 -12.78 -15.27 7.42
N ALA A 10 -13.73 -14.48 6.91
CA ALA A 10 -14.13 -14.56 5.52
C ALA A 10 -13.03 -13.94 4.65
N ILE A 11 -12.30 -14.78 3.91
CA ILE A 11 -11.34 -14.32 2.90
C ILE A 11 -12.02 -14.36 1.54
N SER A 12 -12.16 -13.20 0.90
CA SER A 12 -12.69 -13.08 -0.45
C SER A 12 -11.54 -12.86 -1.44
N LEU A 13 -11.32 -13.82 -2.34
CA LEU A 13 -10.36 -13.70 -3.43
C LEU A 13 -11.05 -13.11 -4.66
N PHE A 14 -10.73 -11.87 -4.99
CA PHE A 14 -11.21 -11.20 -6.19
C PHE A 14 -10.27 -11.50 -7.37
N PRO A 15 -10.78 -12.05 -8.50
CA PRO A 15 -9.96 -12.39 -9.67
C PRO A 15 -9.39 -11.14 -10.37
N GLN A 16 -9.95 -9.96 -10.12
CA GLN A 16 -9.44 -8.67 -10.58
C GLN A 16 -9.69 -7.65 -9.47
N SER A 17 -8.62 -7.10 -8.90
CA SER A 17 -8.73 -6.04 -7.90
C SER A 17 -8.80 -4.69 -8.60
N GLU A 18 -9.80 -3.88 -8.24
CA GLU A 18 -9.93 -2.50 -8.73
C GLU A 18 -8.79 -1.58 -8.25
N THR A 19 -8.02 -2.02 -7.26
CA THR A 19 -6.91 -1.28 -6.65
C THR A 19 -5.57 -1.59 -7.32
N ILE A 20 -5.31 -2.86 -7.68
CA ILE A 20 -4.00 -3.34 -8.18
C ILE A 20 -4.07 -3.91 -9.59
N TRP A 21 -4.98 -3.38 -10.41
CA TRP A 21 -5.26 -3.80 -11.79
C TRP A 21 -4.05 -3.76 -12.74
N PHE A 22 -2.98 -3.06 -12.36
CA PHE A 22 -1.74 -2.94 -13.12
C PHE A 22 -0.74 -4.07 -12.86
N LEU A 23 -1.00 -4.92 -11.86
CA LEU A 23 -0.17 -6.09 -11.59
C LEU A 23 -0.53 -7.27 -12.50
N PRO A 24 0.41 -8.18 -12.77
CA PRO A 24 0.11 -9.44 -13.45
C PRO A 24 -0.97 -10.23 -12.71
N PRO A 25 -1.79 -11.02 -13.43
CA PRO A 25 -2.76 -11.92 -12.81
C PRO A 25 -2.12 -12.82 -11.75
N LEU A 26 -2.81 -13.01 -10.63
CA LEU A 26 -2.32 -13.87 -9.55
C LEU A 26 -2.28 -15.32 -10.03
N SER A 27 -1.10 -15.95 -9.90
CA SER A 27 -0.93 -17.36 -10.22
C SER A 27 -1.61 -18.25 -9.18
N ALA A 28 -2.22 -19.35 -9.61
CA ALA A 28 -2.77 -20.37 -8.73
C ALA A 28 -1.69 -21.00 -7.81
N THR A 29 -0.41 -20.90 -8.17
CA THR A 29 0.72 -21.36 -7.33
C THR A 29 0.82 -20.58 -6.01
N LEU A 30 0.26 -19.38 -5.93
CA LEU A 30 0.20 -18.56 -4.72
C LEU A 30 -0.73 -19.14 -3.64
N ALA A 31 -1.54 -20.16 -3.96
CA ALA A 31 -2.34 -20.89 -2.97
C ALA A 31 -1.46 -21.77 -2.05
N ARG A 32 -0.21 -22.04 -2.42
CA ARG A 32 0.77 -22.79 -1.61
C ARG A 32 2.12 -22.06 -1.56
N PRO A 33 2.16 -20.88 -0.93
CA PRO A 33 3.30 -19.96 -1.00
C PRO A 33 4.56 -20.48 -0.29
N ARG A 34 4.45 -21.47 0.61
CA ARG A 34 5.60 -22.04 1.35
C ARG A 34 6.60 -22.80 0.46
N THR A 35 6.26 -23.11 -0.80
CA THR A 35 7.12 -23.90 -1.71
C THR A 35 7.60 -23.14 -2.95
N CYS A 36 7.19 -21.88 -3.13
CA CYS A 36 7.53 -21.09 -4.31
C CYS A 36 8.27 -19.81 -3.94
N GLN A 37 9.20 -19.37 -4.80
CA GLN A 37 9.67 -17.98 -4.76
C GLN A 37 8.47 -17.06 -4.98
N LEU A 38 8.20 -16.19 -4.02
CA LEU A 38 7.14 -15.19 -4.13
C LEU A 38 7.48 -14.20 -5.25
N PRO A 39 6.49 -13.73 -6.03
CA PRO A 39 6.68 -12.61 -6.93
C PRO A 39 7.28 -11.41 -6.18
N PRO A 40 8.12 -10.60 -6.84
CA PRO A 40 8.87 -9.55 -6.17
C PRO A 40 7.99 -8.47 -5.53
N TYR A 41 6.73 -8.34 -5.98
CA TYR A 41 5.73 -7.40 -5.47
C TYR A 41 4.95 -7.91 -4.23
N LEU A 42 5.15 -9.17 -3.83
CA LEU A 42 4.51 -9.79 -2.66
C LEU A 42 5.51 -10.07 -1.54
N ALA A 43 5.00 -10.05 -0.31
CA ALA A 43 5.68 -10.50 0.90
C ALA A 43 4.73 -11.32 1.78
N LEU A 44 5.30 -12.09 2.72
CA LEU A 44 4.51 -12.73 3.77
C LEU A 44 4.06 -11.68 4.78
N ALA A 45 2.83 -11.78 5.26
CA ALA A 45 2.34 -10.92 6.34
C ALA A 45 3.12 -11.12 7.64
N SER A 46 3.87 -12.21 7.82
CA SER A 46 4.76 -12.39 8.97
C SER A 46 6.20 -11.93 8.73
N ASP A 47 6.53 -11.44 7.52
CA ASP A 47 7.85 -10.91 7.20
C ASP A 47 8.08 -9.53 7.86
N ARG A 48 8.80 -9.55 8.98
CA ARG A 48 9.14 -8.35 9.76
C ARG A 48 10.19 -7.45 9.10
N THR A 49 10.82 -7.91 8.02
CA THR A 49 11.74 -7.07 7.23
C THR A 49 11.00 -6.24 6.20
N ALA A 50 9.84 -6.73 5.73
CA ALA A 50 9.02 -6.08 4.72
C ALA A 50 7.88 -5.24 5.31
N LEU A 51 7.53 -5.45 6.59
CA LEU A 51 6.39 -4.82 7.25
C LEU A 51 6.74 -4.31 8.65
N PRO A 52 6.08 -3.23 9.11
CA PRO A 52 6.27 -2.74 10.46
C PRO A 52 5.86 -3.77 11.51
N PHE A 53 6.82 -4.11 12.38
CA PHE A 53 6.58 -4.87 13.59
C PHE A 53 6.83 -3.96 14.80
N TYR A 54 5.75 -3.45 15.40
CA TYR A 54 5.84 -2.67 16.63
C TYR A 54 5.63 -3.58 17.84
N GLU A 55 6.13 -3.20 19.01
CA GLU A 55 5.93 -4.00 20.23
C GLU A 55 4.57 -3.74 20.91
N ARG A 56 3.83 -2.71 20.48
CA ARG A 56 2.52 -2.34 21.04
C ARG A 56 1.42 -2.25 19.97
N PRO A 57 0.26 -2.90 20.17
CA PRO A 57 -0.93 -2.69 19.35
C PRO A 57 -1.39 -1.23 19.36
N PRO A 58 -2.03 -0.70 18.28
CA PRO A 58 -2.59 -1.41 17.13
C PRO A 58 -1.69 -1.36 15.87
N GLU A 59 -0.42 -0.97 16.00
CA GLU A 59 0.42 -0.59 14.87
C GLU A 59 1.06 -1.77 14.11
N TRP A 60 0.68 -3.00 14.44
CA TRP A 60 1.27 -4.21 13.84
C TRP A 60 0.87 -4.35 12.37
N GLY A 61 1.84 -4.13 11.47
CA GLY A 61 1.72 -4.48 10.06
C GLY A 61 2.01 -5.96 9.79
N ALA A 62 2.80 -6.60 10.67
CA ALA A 62 3.14 -8.02 10.56
C ALA A 62 2.39 -8.92 11.56
N PHE A 63 2.01 -10.12 11.13
CA PHE A 63 1.40 -11.14 11.98
C PHE A 63 2.41 -11.79 12.92
N HIS A 64 1.99 -12.09 14.15
CA HIS A 64 2.83 -12.75 15.16
C HIS A 64 3.06 -14.24 14.91
N LEU A 65 2.13 -14.90 14.20
CA LEU A 65 2.15 -16.35 14.00
C LEU A 65 2.26 -16.68 12.51
N ASP A 66 3.23 -17.53 12.17
CA ASP A 66 3.46 -18.01 10.80
C ASP A 66 2.48 -19.11 10.36
N GLN A 67 1.54 -19.46 11.24
CA GLN A 67 0.60 -20.56 11.04
C GLN A 67 -0.35 -20.30 9.87
N THR A 68 -0.81 -19.06 9.73
CA THR A 68 -1.65 -18.62 8.61
C THR A 68 -0.79 -17.94 7.56
N VAL A 69 -0.82 -18.43 6.32
CA VAL A 69 -0.10 -17.76 5.25
C VAL A 69 -0.97 -16.68 4.63
N VAL A 70 -0.68 -15.43 4.98
CA VAL A 70 -1.25 -14.25 4.33
C VAL A 70 -0.17 -13.58 3.49
N LEU A 71 -0.52 -13.28 2.24
CA LEU A 71 0.34 -12.55 1.32
C LEU A 71 -0.12 -11.10 1.26
N VAL A 72 0.83 -10.17 1.31
CA VAL A 72 0.58 -8.74 1.21
C VAL A 72 1.44 -8.13 0.12
N LEU A 73 1.02 -6.97 -0.37
CA LEU A 73 1.83 -6.18 -1.30
C LEU A 73 2.96 -5.49 -0.55
N LYS A 74 4.11 -5.35 -1.21
CA LYS A 74 5.18 -4.51 -0.68
C LYS A 74 4.82 -3.03 -0.74
N ALA A 75 5.44 -2.21 0.11
CA ALA A 75 5.11 -0.80 0.25
C ALA A 75 5.17 -0.03 -1.07
N HIS A 76 6.22 -0.20 -1.88
CA HIS A 76 6.34 0.50 -3.17
C HIS A 76 5.16 0.20 -4.12
N ILE A 77 4.62 -1.02 -4.10
CA ILE A 77 3.47 -1.40 -4.92
C ILE A 77 2.18 -0.79 -4.39
N MET A 78 2.00 -0.75 -3.07
CA MET A 78 0.87 -0.04 -2.46
C MET A 78 0.94 1.46 -2.79
N THR A 79 2.11 2.07 -2.67
CA THR A 79 2.35 3.48 -3.00
C THR A 79 2.04 3.78 -4.47
N GLU A 80 2.49 2.93 -5.39
CA GLU A 80 2.13 3.01 -6.81
C GLU A 80 0.62 2.89 -7.03
N ALA A 81 -0.03 1.91 -6.39
CA ALA A 81 -1.47 1.71 -6.51
C ALA A 81 -2.26 2.96 -6.07
N LEU A 82 -1.86 3.58 -4.95
CA LEU A 82 -2.47 4.80 -4.46
C LEU A 82 -2.31 5.96 -5.46
N MET A 83 -1.12 6.16 -6.03
CA MET A 83 -0.93 7.19 -7.06
C MET A 83 -1.74 6.93 -8.33
N ARG A 84 -1.86 5.68 -8.76
CA ARG A 84 -2.71 5.29 -9.89
C ARG A 84 -4.18 5.57 -9.60
N ILE A 85 -4.65 5.32 -8.38
CA ILE A 85 -6.02 5.65 -7.94
C ILE A 85 -6.20 7.17 -7.90
N MET A 86 -5.24 7.94 -7.38
CA MET A 86 -5.30 9.41 -7.42
C MET A 86 -5.48 9.95 -8.84
N ALA A 87 -4.75 9.38 -9.81
CA ALA A 87 -4.82 9.78 -11.20
C ALA A 87 -6.13 9.33 -11.88
N ARG A 88 -6.56 8.08 -11.65
CA ARG A 88 -7.77 7.51 -12.28
C ARG A 88 -9.05 8.12 -11.73
N ASP A 89 -9.13 8.24 -10.40
CA ASP A 89 -10.34 8.56 -9.66
C ASP A 89 -10.31 10.01 -9.14
N ASP A 90 -9.64 10.91 -9.87
CA ASP A 90 -9.61 12.34 -9.56
C ASP A 90 -11.03 12.90 -9.38
N LYS A 91 -11.22 13.75 -8.37
CA LYS A 91 -12.51 14.36 -7.97
C LYS A 91 -13.60 13.37 -7.54
N THR A 92 -13.30 12.08 -7.40
CA THR A 92 -14.22 11.12 -6.78
C THR A 92 -14.01 11.06 -5.26
N LYS A 93 -14.93 10.41 -4.54
CA LYS A 93 -14.76 10.12 -3.11
C LYS A 93 -13.54 9.25 -2.84
N LEU A 94 -13.27 8.26 -3.70
CA LEU A 94 -12.14 7.36 -3.55
C LEU A 94 -10.81 8.09 -3.77
N GLY A 95 -10.71 8.90 -4.83
CA GLY A 95 -9.52 9.73 -5.07
C GLY A 95 -9.26 10.71 -3.93
N ALA A 96 -10.30 11.40 -3.44
CA ALA A 96 -10.18 12.29 -2.29
C ALA A 96 -9.72 11.56 -1.02
N HIS A 97 -10.25 10.36 -0.78
CA HIS A 97 -9.83 9.52 0.35
C HIS A 97 -8.35 9.13 0.25
N VAL A 98 -7.88 8.72 -0.92
CA VAL A 98 -6.46 8.39 -1.13
C VAL A 98 -5.57 9.61 -0.95
N VAL A 99 -5.93 10.77 -1.51
CA VAL A 99 -5.18 12.02 -1.34
C VAL A 99 -5.05 12.40 0.14
N GLN A 100 -6.10 12.21 0.94
CA GLN A 100 -6.06 12.47 2.38
C GLN A 100 -5.12 11.52 3.13
N HIS A 101 -4.95 10.29 2.65
CA HIS A 101 -4.10 9.29 3.30
C HIS A 101 -2.65 9.27 2.78
N PHE A 102 -2.39 9.89 1.63
CA PHE A 102 -1.05 9.96 1.03
C PHE A 102 0.04 10.51 1.98
N PRO A 103 -0.22 11.57 2.79
CA PRO A 103 0.77 12.10 3.73
C PRO A 103 1.19 11.14 4.85
N PHE A 104 0.51 10.00 5.04
CA PHE A 104 0.93 8.97 5.99
C PHE A 104 2.00 8.04 5.43
N ILE A 105 2.15 7.94 4.10
CA ILE A 105 3.15 7.05 3.48
C ILE A 105 4.58 7.43 3.89
N PRO A 106 4.99 8.72 3.87
CA PRO A 106 6.33 9.10 4.33
C PRO A 106 6.57 8.73 5.80
N ILE A 107 5.55 8.86 6.64
CA ILE A 107 5.66 8.65 8.10
C ILE A 107 5.75 7.15 8.43
N HIS A 108 4.96 6.32 7.77
CA HIS A 108 4.78 4.91 8.14
C HIS A 108 5.47 3.91 7.20
N ALA A 109 5.94 4.33 6.03
CA ALA A 109 6.64 3.46 5.09
C ALA A 109 8.07 3.93 4.80
N GLU A 110 8.26 5.18 4.37
CA GLU A 110 9.58 5.73 4.02
C GLU A 110 10.48 5.89 5.26
N LYS A 111 10.01 6.61 6.27
CA LYS A 111 10.80 6.90 7.49
C LYS A 111 11.23 5.63 8.24
N LEU A 112 10.49 4.54 8.07
CA LEU A 112 10.77 3.25 8.70
C LEU A 112 11.59 2.30 7.81
N GLY A 113 11.94 2.72 6.60
CA GLY A 113 12.76 1.94 5.67
C GLY A 113 12.00 0.84 4.91
N PHE A 114 10.66 0.83 4.93
CA PHE A 114 9.86 -0.14 4.19
C PHE A 114 9.58 0.27 2.74
N LEU A 115 9.69 1.57 2.43
CA LEU A 115 9.53 2.10 1.09
C LEU A 115 10.91 2.43 0.49
N ASP A 116 11.32 1.64 -0.49
CA ASP A 116 12.42 1.96 -1.39
C ASP A 116 11.85 2.71 -2.62
N LEU A 117 12.18 3.99 -2.73
CA LEU A 117 11.70 4.86 -3.81
C LEU A 117 12.31 4.52 -5.17
N ASP A 118 13.47 3.86 -5.20
CA ASP A 118 14.09 3.44 -6.47
C ASP A 118 13.35 2.28 -7.12
N LEU A 119 12.46 1.61 -6.38
CA LEU A 119 11.53 0.60 -6.90
C LEU A 119 10.27 1.21 -7.50
N LEU A 120 10.01 2.51 -7.33
CA LEU A 120 8.88 3.18 -7.96
C LEU A 120 9.20 3.50 -9.43
N PRO A 121 8.38 3.05 -10.39
CA PRO A 121 8.59 3.41 -11.78
C PRO A 121 8.29 4.89 -12.03
N GLU A 122 9.03 5.53 -12.95
CA GLU A 122 8.64 6.85 -13.44
C GLU A 122 7.31 6.78 -14.22
N PRO A 123 6.42 7.79 -14.12
CA PRO A 123 6.60 9.09 -13.46
C PRO A 123 6.25 9.12 -11.96
N PHE A 124 5.96 7.97 -11.35
CA PHE A 124 5.39 7.90 -10.01
C PHE A 124 6.38 8.28 -8.92
N LYS A 125 7.67 7.98 -9.09
CA LYS A 125 8.71 8.46 -8.17
C LYS A 125 8.68 9.98 -8.05
N LYS A 126 8.67 10.68 -9.19
CA LYS A 126 8.57 12.15 -9.21
C LYS A 126 7.27 12.67 -8.59
N ILE A 127 6.13 12.05 -8.90
CA ILE A 127 4.85 12.43 -8.29
C ILE A 127 4.89 12.25 -6.77
N TYR A 128 5.48 11.16 -6.29
CA TYR A 128 5.65 10.92 -4.86
C TYR A 128 6.44 12.06 -4.21
N GLU A 129 7.59 12.43 -4.79
CA GLU A 129 8.44 13.51 -4.30
C GLU A 129 7.68 14.86 -4.27
N ASP A 130 6.88 15.16 -5.30
CA ASP A 130 6.08 16.40 -5.37
C ASP A 130 4.96 16.46 -4.33
N PHE A 131 4.39 15.32 -3.93
CA PHE A 131 3.26 15.23 -2.99
C PHE A 131 3.69 14.87 -1.55
N ARG A 132 4.94 14.47 -1.35
CA ARG A 132 5.47 13.94 -0.09
C ARG A 132 5.20 14.87 1.10
N ASP A 133 5.40 16.16 0.87
CA ASP A 133 5.29 17.21 1.90
C ASP A 133 3.90 17.90 1.89
N GLY A 134 2.93 17.29 1.21
CA GLY A 134 1.56 17.78 1.04
C GLY A 134 1.27 18.24 -0.39
N PRO A 135 -0.02 18.42 -0.75
CA PRO A 135 -0.38 18.90 -2.08
C PRO A 135 0.23 20.29 -2.31
N PRO A 136 0.73 20.59 -3.52
CA PRO A 136 1.24 21.91 -3.85
C PRO A 136 0.17 22.96 -3.51
N THR A 137 0.46 23.83 -2.55
CA THR A 137 -0.47 24.89 -2.15
C THR A 137 -0.66 25.85 -3.33
N THR A 138 -1.81 25.79 -4.01
CA THR A 138 -2.03 26.64 -5.19
C THR A 138 -2.21 28.13 -4.88
N LYS A 139 -2.23 28.58 -3.61
CA LYS A 139 -2.15 30.02 -3.26
C LYS A 139 -1.53 30.23 -1.87
N PRO A 140 -0.60 31.19 -1.69
CA PRO A 140 -0.28 31.67 -0.35
C PRO A 140 -1.54 32.31 0.25
N LEU A 141 -1.88 31.91 1.49
CA LEU A 141 -2.81 32.63 2.34
C LEU A 141 -2.26 34.05 2.54
N GLN A 142 -2.69 35.01 1.71
CA GLN A 142 -2.53 36.42 2.01
C GLN A 142 -3.31 36.69 3.30
N ARG A 143 -2.61 36.62 4.44
CA ARG A 143 -3.07 37.21 5.69
C ARG A 143 -3.24 38.71 5.45
N ARG A 144 -4.46 39.13 5.11
CA ARG A 144 -4.87 40.53 5.22
C ARG A 144 -4.80 40.90 6.70
N ARG A 145 -3.69 41.52 7.11
CA ARG A 145 -3.68 42.40 8.29
C ARG A 145 -4.68 43.51 7.99
N ARG A 146 -5.85 43.46 8.62
CA ARG A 146 -6.66 44.67 8.81
C ARG A 146 -6.04 45.40 10.00
N GLY A 147 -5.49 46.57 9.71
CA GLY A 147 -5.22 47.60 10.73
C GLY A 147 -6.51 48.28 11.16
#